data_AF-A0AAV4ZV08-F1
#
_entry.id   AF-A0AAV4ZV08-F1
#
_cell.length_a   1.000
_cell.length_b   1.000
_cell.length_c   1.000
_cell.angle_alpha   90.00
_cell.angle_beta   90.00
_cell.angle_gamma   90.00
#
_symmetry.space_group_name_H-M   'P 1'
#
loop_
_entity.id
_entity.type
_entity.pdbx_description
1 polymer ?
#
loop_
_entity_poly.entity_id
_entity_poly.type
_entity_poly.pdbx_seq_one_letter_code
_entity_poly.pdbx_strand_id
1 'polypeptide(L)'
;MPGNGLTLAVLRRLAAFVVAPAQSGIKDFPDLAARRLGVLSNRTADRALVGTLVAHYEMELLTGAPGGPLPQKAVALVPVEETDVAAALGDGRIDAMVLLTTPTSSAARRVVGLVREASADGEVALFGVPDTAAVLARWPRVQPVTVPAALFGGHPRLPAEDVATVGSSYRLMARADLSRSLAAEVTQHLFEMRAALAETVPAAEDVSHPDYEDTADATSARLPIHPGAIDYYEREQETFIERYESWIYLVAILGGGLGSTAAWVRQRLGRIRRERIEVATARLLELRSDARRETDPERLENMAGEVEDLAGSIARHALNRPTEARTLGAATLAIDAARSTIRRAIVREGYPSLNDQASPLDVCFQDTSKNG
;
A
#
# COMPACT_ATOMS: atom_id res chain seq x y z
N MET A 1 19.75 23.11 -16.67
CA MET A 1 18.67 22.10 -16.66
C MET A 1 17.52 22.61 -17.50
N PRO A 2 16.78 21.75 -18.20
CA PRO A 2 15.54 22.14 -18.87
C PRO A 2 14.59 22.71 -17.82
N GLY A 3 14.06 23.92 -18.02
CA GLY A 3 13.18 24.57 -17.04
C GLY A 3 11.84 23.86 -16.82
N ASN A 4 11.49 22.92 -17.70
CA ASN A 4 10.23 22.17 -17.69
C ASN A 4 10.44 20.65 -17.88
N GLY A 5 11.56 20.12 -17.39
CA GLY A 5 11.90 18.70 -17.50
C GLY A 5 11.49 17.92 -16.25
N LEU A 6 10.78 16.81 -16.43
CA LEU A 6 10.46 15.84 -15.38
C LEU A 6 11.23 14.54 -15.63
N THR A 7 11.69 13.88 -14.57
CA THR A 7 12.50 12.66 -14.64
C THR A 7 11.62 11.47 -15.06
N LEU A 8 12.06 10.73 -16.08
CA LEU A 8 11.52 9.41 -16.41
C LEU A 8 12.31 8.30 -15.74
N ALA A 9 13.64 8.37 -15.78
CA ALA A 9 14.53 7.36 -15.19
C ALA A 9 15.89 7.98 -14.81
N VAL A 10 16.59 7.36 -13.85
CA VAL A 10 17.99 7.66 -13.56
C VAL A 10 18.84 6.75 -14.43
N LEU A 11 19.59 7.33 -15.36
CA LEU A 11 20.45 6.57 -16.27
C LEU A 11 21.74 6.13 -15.58
N ARG A 12 22.27 6.98 -14.71
CA ARG A 12 23.53 6.71 -14.02
C ARG A 12 23.69 7.60 -12.80
N ARG A 13 24.19 7.04 -11.69
CA ARG A 13 24.63 7.79 -10.50
C ARG A 13 26.15 7.89 -10.49
N LEU A 14 26.66 9.09 -10.25
CA LEU A 14 28.09 9.38 -10.13
C LEU A 14 28.39 9.71 -8.69
N ALA A 15 29.52 9.24 -8.17
CA ALA A 15 30.08 9.66 -6.90
C ALA A 15 31.28 10.57 -7.16
N ALA A 16 31.45 11.62 -6.34
CA ALA A 16 32.70 12.36 -6.28
C ALA A 16 33.59 11.74 -5.19
N PHE A 17 34.79 11.31 -5.53
CA PHE A 17 35.76 10.81 -4.56
C PHE A 17 37.18 11.07 -5.06
N VAL A 18 38.11 11.15 -4.12
CA VAL A 18 39.54 11.35 -4.39
C VAL A 18 40.29 10.08 -4.02
N VAL A 19 41.28 9.75 -4.83
CA VAL A 19 42.13 8.57 -4.66
C VAL A 19 43.58 9.01 -4.78
N ALA A 20 44.37 8.75 -3.74
CA ALA A 20 45.75 9.18 -3.65
C ALA A 20 46.67 8.04 -3.18
N PRO A 21 47.91 7.95 -3.67
CA PRO A 21 48.91 7.04 -3.07
C PRO A 21 49.10 7.39 -1.60
N ALA A 22 49.15 6.41 -0.70
CA ALA A 22 49.21 6.67 0.75
C ALA A 22 50.43 7.52 1.15
N GLN A 23 51.55 7.37 0.44
CA GLN A 23 52.77 8.14 0.68
C GLN A 23 52.65 9.64 0.31
N SER A 24 51.61 10.04 -0.42
CA SER A 24 51.34 11.47 -0.70
C SER A 24 50.92 12.26 0.54
N GLY A 25 50.47 11.56 1.59
CA GLY A 25 49.91 12.16 2.79
C GLY A 25 48.51 12.75 2.62
N ILE A 26 47.89 12.62 1.44
CA ILE A 26 46.56 13.17 1.14
C ILE A 26 45.50 12.19 1.62
N LYS A 27 44.77 12.54 2.70
CA LYS A 27 43.75 11.67 3.31
C LYS A 27 42.38 12.31 3.39
N ASP A 28 42.31 13.63 3.28
CA ASP A 28 41.05 14.39 3.28
C ASP A 28 41.15 15.65 2.39
N PHE A 29 40.05 16.38 2.23
CA PHE A 29 39.95 17.59 1.41
C PHE A 29 40.92 18.71 1.79
N PRO A 30 41.16 19.02 3.09
CA PRO A 30 42.16 20.02 3.48
C PRO A 30 43.58 19.70 3.00
N ASP A 31 43.93 18.41 2.85
CA ASP A 31 45.26 17.98 2.39
C ASP A 31 45.49 18.24 0.90
N LEU A 32 44.43 18.60 0.15
CA LEU A 32 44.50 18.96 -1.26
C LEU A 32 45.13 20.35 -1.46
N ALA A 33 45.29 21.13 -0.40
CA ALA A 33 45.96 22.43 -0.42
C ALA A 33 47.35 22.33 -1.06
N ALA A 34 47.59 23.18 -2.07
CA ALA A 34 48.81 23.19 -2.88
C ALA A 34 49.10 21.86 -3.62
N ARG A 35 48.07 21.05 -3.91
CA ARG A 35 48.19 19.79 -4.67
C ARG A 35 47.63 19.87 -6.07
N ARG A 36 48.08 18.95 -6.91
CA ARG A 36 47.65 18.74 -8.29
C ARG A 36 46.79 17.49 -8.38
N LEU A 37 45.53 17.67 -8.77
CA LEU A 37 44.57 16.59 -8.96
C LEU A 37 44.46 16.24 -10.43
N GLY A 38 44.74 14.98 -10.75
CA GLY A 38 44.48 14.41 -12.06
C GLY A 38 43.00 14.17 -12.29
N VAL A 39 42.52 14.46 -13.49
CA VAL A 39 41.15 14.15 -13.93
C VAL A 39 41.17 13.55 -15.34
N LEU A 40 40.48 12.42 -15.54
CA LEU A 40 40.44 11.73 -16.83
C LEU A 40 39.63 12.47 -17.90
N SER A 41 38.61 13.20 -17.49
CA SER A 41 37.70 13.88 -18.40
C SER A 41 37.35 15.23 -17.83
N ASN A 42 37.86 16.28 -18.46
CA ASN A 42 37.69 17.64 -17.96
C ASN A 42 36.32 18.22 -18.39
N ARG A 43 35.21 17.54 -18.07
CA ARG A 43 33.87 18.04 -18.46
C ARG A 43 33.53 19.30 -17.66
N THR A 44 32.75 20.20 -18.26
CA THR A 44 32.37 21.46 -17.60
C THR A 44 31.60 21.22 -16.29
N ALA A 45 30.73 20.21 -16.25
CA ALA A 45 29.99 19.84 -15.05
C ALA A 45 30.91 19.30 -13.95
N ASP A 46 31.88 18.46 -14.32
CA ASP A 46 32.81 17.85 -13.37
C ASP A 46 33.70 18.92 -12.74
N ARG A 47 34.23 19.84 -13.57
CA ARG A 47 34.97 21.02 -13.11
C ARG A 47 34.16 21.91 -12.18
N ALA A 48 32.90 22.16 -12.52
CA ALA A 48 32.02 22.99 -11.70
C ALA A 48 31.81 22.34 -10.32
N LEU A 49 31.59 21.02 -10.26
CA LEU A 49 31.45 20.31 -8.99
C LEU A 49 32.74 20.33 -8.19
N VAL A 50 33.89 19.98 -8.77
CA VAL A 50 35.20 20.02 -8.08
C VAL A 50 35.51 21.43 -7.58
N GLY A 51 35.33 22.46 -8.42
CA GLY A 51 35.58 23.84 -8.02
C GLY A 51 34.69 24.30 -6.88
N THR A 52 33.44 23.84 -6.87
CA THR A 52 32.49 24.10 -5.79
C THR A 52 32.91 23.43 -4.48
N LEU A 53 33.38 22.18 -4.55
CA LEU A 53 33.87 21.43 -3.39
C LEU A 53 35.15 22.06 -2.82
N VAL A 54 36.10 22.43 -3.68
CA VAL A 54 37.35 23.08 -3.28
C VAL A 54 37.07 24.46 -2.67
N ALA A 55 36.14 25.24 -3.24
CA ALA A 55 35.73 26.52 -2.68
C ALA A 55 35.04 26.40 -1.31
N HIS A 56 34.41 25.27 -0.99
CA HIS A 56 33.85 25.01 0.34
C HIS A 56 34.91 25.07 1.44
N TYR A 57 36.12 24.64 1.12
CA TYR A 57 37.29 24.64 2.01
C TYR A 57 38.18 25.88 1.83
N GLU A 58 37.62 26.99 1.33
CA GLU A 58 38.34 28.24 1.08
C GLU A 58 39.55 28.12 0.15
N MET A 59 39.53 27.13 -0.75
CA MET A 59 40.57 26.92 -1.75
C MET A 59 40.11 27.39 -3.13
N GLU A 60 41.06 27.83 -3.95
CA GLU A 60 40.83 28.21 -5.34
C GLU A 60 41.18 27.05 -6.28
N LEU A 61 40.27 26.75 -7.22
CA LEU A 61 40.55 25.76 -8.26
C LEU A 61 41.26 26.42 -9.45
N LEU A 62 42.51 26.03 -9.66
CA LEU A 62 43.26 26.38 -10.86
C LEU A 62 43.06 25.29 -11.91
N THR A 63 42.82 25.66 -13.17
CA THR A 63 42.68 24.69 -14.26
C THR A 63 43.91 24.67 -15.15
N GLY A 64 44.39 23.48 -15.50
CA GLY A 64 45.57 23.28 -16.35
C GLY A 64 46.75 22.73 -15.55
N ALA A 65 47.92 22.68 -16.18
CA ALA A 65 49.18 22.29 -15.55
C ALA A 65 50.01 23.55 -15.22
N PRO A 66 49.74 24.24 -14.09
CA PRO A 66 50.51 25.40 -13.70
C PRO A 66 51.98 25.01 -13.52
N GLY A 67 52.87 25.81 -14.12
CA GLY A 67 54.31 25.66 -13.92
C GLY A 67 54.73 26.23 -12.58
N GLY A 68 55.40 25.43 -11.75
CA GLY A 68 55.97 25.85 -10.47
C GLY A 68 55.11 25.50 -9.24
N PRO A 69 55.53 25.97 -8.04
CA PRO A 69 54.82 25.71 -6.79
C PRO A 69 53.43 26.33 -6.76
N LEU A 70 52.44 25.59 -6.25
CA LEU A 70 51.08 26.08 -6.09
C LEU A 70 50.95 26.98 -4.84
N PRO A 71 50.08 28.00 -4.90
CA PRO A 71 49.68 28.74 -3.71
C PRO A 71 49.09 27.81 -2.63
N GLN A 72 49.30 28.16 -1.35
CA GLN A 72 48.85 27.34 -0.22
C GLN A 72 47.33 27.14 -0.15
N LYS A 73 46.54 28.05 -0.73
CA LYS A 73 45.08 27.95 -0.82
C LYS A 73 44.60 27.61 -2.23
N ALA A 74 45.40 26.91 -3.03
CA ALA A 74 45.03 26.54 -4.39
C ALA A 74 45.14 25.03 -4.63
N VAL A 75 44.27 24.53 -5.50
CA VAL A 75 44.29 23.15 -6.00
C VAL A 75 44.31 23.22 -7.52
N ALA A 76 45.26 22.54 -8.16
CA ALA A 76 45.31 22.50 -9.62
C ALA A 76 44.62 21.25 -10.17
N LEU A 77 43.70 21.43 -11.11
CA LEU A 77 43.07 20.34 -11.84
C LEU A 77 43.80 20.12 -13.17
N VAL A 78 44.51 19.01 -13.26
CA VAL A 78 45.34 18.62 -14.39
C VAL A 78 44.62 17.53 -15.20
N PRO A 79 44.29 17.77 -16.48
CA PRO A 79 43.76 16.71 -17.34
C PRO A 79 44.85 15.66 -17.60
N VAL A 80 44.51 14.38 -17.45
CA VAL A 80 45.44 13.26 -17.64
C VAL A 80 44.73 12.14 -18.40
N GLU A 81 45.39 11.55 -19.38
CA GLU A 81 44.87 10.37 -20.09
C GLU A 81 45.00 9.12 -19.20
N GLU A 82 44.09 8.16 -19.35
CA GLU A 82 44.06 6.96 -18.48
C GLU A 82 45.40 6.20 -18.50
N THR A 83 46.04 6.12 -19.66
CA THR A 83 47.34 5.44 -19.85
C THR A 83 48.50 6.13 -19.13
N ASP A 84 48.38 7.43 -18.86
CA ASP A 84 49.46 8.25 -18.32
C ASP A 84 49.33 8.45 -16.80
N VAL A 85 48.26 7.95 -16.16
CA VAL A 85 47.99 8.19 -14.73
C VAL A 85 49.14 7.72 -13.84
N ALA A 86 49.61 6.48 -14.03
CA ALA A 86 50.69 5.93 -13.20
C ALA A 86 52.00 6.72 -13.36
N ALA A 87 52.36 7.07 -14.60
CA ALA A 87 53.53 7.91 -14.88
C ALA A 87 53.36 9.33 -14.31
N ALA A 88 52.16 9.91 -14.40
CA ALA A 88 51.88 11.24 -13.90
C ALA A 88 51.96 11.32 -12.36
N LEU A 89 51.58 10.25 -11.65
CA LEU A 89 51.77 10.14 -10.21
C LEU A 89 53.25 9.90 -9.85
N GLY A 90 53.93 9.00 -10.58
CA GLY A 90 55.34 8.66 -10.33
C GLY A 90 56.30 9.82 -10.58
N ASP A 91 56.09 10.59 -11.64
CA ASP A 91 56.87 11.79 -11.97
C ASP A 91 56.48 12.99 -11.08
N GLY A 92 55.45 12.84 -10.25
CA GLY A 92 54.84 13.93 -9.52
C GLY A 92 54.43 15.05 -10.46
N ARG A 93 53.69 14.75 -11.54
CA ARG A 93 52.91 15.73 -12.33
C ARG A 93 51.52 15.95 -11.73
N ILE A 94 50.99 14.91 -11.09
CA ILE A 94 49.79 14.94 -10.25
C ILE A 94 50.11 14.26 -8.91
N ASP A 95 49.39 14.64 -7.87
CA ASP A 95 49.58 14.12 -6.51
C ASP A 95 48.43 13.16 -6.10
N ALA A 96 47.26 13.30 -6.72
CA ALA A 96 46.09 12.42 -6.52
C ALA A 96 45.18 12.44 -7.76
N MET A 97 44.23 11.50 -7.84
CA MET A 97 43.17 11.46 -8.85
C MET A 97 41.83 11.87 -8.25
N VAL A 98 41.10 12.77 -8.90
CA VAL A 98 39.70 13.05 -8.57
C VAL A 98 38.78 12.36 -9.58
N LEU A 99 37.82 11.59 -9.06
CA LEU A 99 36.88 10.79 -9.84
C LEU A 99 35.45 11.27 -9.63
N LEU A 100 34.77 11.57 -10.73
CA LEU A 100 33.34 11.89 -10.79
C LEU A 100 32.66 10.87 -11.71
N THR A 101 32.49 9.66 -11.20
CA THR A 101 32.03 8.51 -11.98
C THR A 101 31.23 7.55 -11.12
N THR A 102 30.59 6.56 -11.74
CA THR A 102 29.98 5.45 -11.00
C THR A 102 31.10 4.59 -10.39
N PRO A 103 31.15 4.41 -9.06
CA PRO A 103 32.21 3.67 -8.39
C PRO A 103 32.38 2.23 -8.88
N THR A 104 31.30 1.58 -9.29
CA THR A 104 31.29 0.20 -9.81
C THR A 104 31.83 0.09 -11.25
N SER A 105 32.06 1.20 -11.94
CA SER A 105 32.45 1.19 -13.34
C SER A 105 33.86 0.62 -13.56
N SER A 106 34.07 -0.01 -14.72
CA SER A 106 35.37 -0.56 -15.09
C SER A 106 36.47 0.51 -15.13
N ALA A 107 36.15 1.72 -15.60
CA ALA A 107 37.06 2.85 -15.58
C ALA A 107 37.49 3.26 -14.16
N ALA A 108 36.55 3.34 -13.21
CA ALA A 108 36.87 3.64 -11.82
C ALA A 108 37.83 2.60 -11.22
N ARG A 109 37.56 1.31 -11.45
CA ARG A 109 38.43 0.21 -10.99
C ARG A 109 39.83 0.28 -11.60
N ARG A 110 39.95 0.58 -12.89
CA ARG A 110 41.25 0.73 -13.57
C ARG A 110 42.05 1.91 -13.02
N VAL A 111 41.44 3.08 -12.85
CA VAL A 111 42.12 4.25 -12.27
C VAL A 111 42.59 3.99 -10.85
N VAL A 112 41.74 3.40 -9.99
CA VAL A 112 42.14 3.04 -8.62
C VAL A 112 43.29 2.03 -8.64
N GLY A 113 43.28 1.08 -9.59
CA GLY A 113 44.38 0.16 -9.83
C GLY A 113 45.69 0.88 -10.22
N LEU A 114 45.63 1.84 -11.13
CA LEU A 114 46.80 2.63 -11.55
C LEU A 114 47.36 3.50 -10.42
N VAL A 115 46.50 4.09 -9.59
CA VAL A 115 46.94 4.82 -8.38
C VAL A 115 47.62 3.88 -7.39
N ARG A 116 47.11 2.65 -7.26
CA ARG A 116 47.72 1.60 -6.42
C ARG A 116 49.08 1.16 -6.95
N GLU A 117 49.23 1.01 -8.26
CA GLU A 117 50.51 0.67 -8.90
C GLU A 117 51.56 1.78 -8.74
N ALA A 118 51.13 3.05 -8.73
CA ALA A 118 52.00 4.18 -8.44
C ALA A 118 52.33 4.33 -6.93
N SER A 119 51.68 3.56 -6.05
CA SER A 119 51.96 3.54 -4.62
C SER A 119 53.17 2.64 -4.32
N ALA A 120 54.15 3.15 -3.59
CA ALA A 120 55.36 2.40 -3.26
C ALA A 120 55.07 1.10 -2.49
N ASP A 121 54.09 1.14 -1.59
CA ASP A 121 53.69 0.02 -0.75
C ASP A 121 52.38 -0.64 -1.23
N GLY A 122 51.82 -0.19 -2.36
CA GLY A 122 50.50 -0.64 -2.85
C GLY A 122 49.32 -0.14 -2.00
N GLU A 123 49.54 0.78 -1.07
CA GLU A 123 48.53 1.37 -0.20
C GLU A 123 47.95 2.66 -0.81
N VAL A 124 46.64 2.85 -0.69
CA VAL A 124 45.90 3.95 -1.33
C VAL A 124 44.92 4.56 -0.33
N ALA A 125 44.90 5.89 -0.25
CA ALA A 125 43.86 6.63 0.45
C ALA A 125 42.69 6.90 -0.51
N LEU A 126 41.48 6.53 -0.12
CA LEU A 126 40.24 6.86 -0.83
C LEU A 126 39.29 7.55 0.13
N PHE A 127 38.85 8.75 -0.22
CA PHE A 127 37.93 9.52 0.59
C PHE A 127 36.91 10.27 -0.27
N GLY A 128 35.75 10.50 0.34
CA GLY A 128 34.62 11.21 -0.24
C GLY A 128 34.63 12.68 0.15
N VAL A 129 33.58 13.38 -0.24
CA VAL A 129 33.31 14.75 0.19
C VAL A 129 32.82 14.75 1.65
N PRO A 130 33.49 15.46 2.58
CA PRO A 130 33.04 15.60 3.96
C PRO A 130 31.77 16.46 4.05
N ASP A 131 31.16 16.50 5.24
CA ASP A 131 30.05 17.40 5.55
C ASP A 131 28.90 17.34 4.52
N THR A 132 28.58 16.14 4.05
CA THR A 132 27.61 15.89 2.97
C THR A 132 26.29 16.64 3.17
N ALA A 133 25.78 16.75 4.41
CA ALA A 133 24.58 17.51 4.73
C ALA A 133 24.69 19.01 4.42
N ALA A 134 25.82 19.65 4.75
CA ALA A 134 26.06 21.06 4.46
C ALA A 134 26.19 21.31 2.96
N VAL A 135 26.88 20.39 2.27
CA VAL A 135 27.03 20.39 0.81
C VAL A 135 25.66 20.23 0.12
N LEU A 136 24.82 19.31 0.58
CA LEU A 136 23.45 19.07 0.06
C LEU A 136 22.48 20.24 0.33
N ALA A 137 22.68 20.98 1.41
CA ALA A 137 21.90 22.17 1.74
C ALA A 137 22.24 23.35 0.82
N ARG A 138 23.53 23.52 0.49
CA ARG A 138 24.00 24.59 -0.40
C ARG A 138 23.77 24.28 -1.88
N TRP A 139 23.86 23.01 -2.27
CA TRP A 139 23.81 22.61 -3.67
C TRP A 139 22.69 21.59 -3.92
N PRO A 140 21.48 22.05 -4.24
CA PRO A 140 20.31 21.17 -4.42
C PRO A 140 20.39 20.25 -5.64
N ARG A 141 21.47 20.34 -6.44
CA ARG A 141 21.70 19.53 -7.66
C ARG A 141 22.58 18.30 -7.42
N VAL A 142 23.19 18.19 -6.24
CA VAL A 142 23.90 16.98 -5.82
C VAL A 142 23.01 16.12 -4.93
N GLN A 143 23.34 14.84 -4.85
CA GLN A 143 22.62 13.84 -4.04
C GLN A 143 23.61 13.09 -3.15
N PRO A 144 23.18 12.57 -1.99
CA PRO A 144 24.01 11.70 -1.18
C PRO A 144 24.34 10.42 -1.97
N VAL A 145 25.59 9.97 -1.88
CA VAL A 145 26.04 8.71 -2.46
C VAL A 145 27.01 8.05 -1.47
N THR A 146 26.91 6.74 -1.34
CA THR A 146 27.86 5.96 -0.54
C THR A 146 28.70 5.08 -1.46
N VAL A 147 30.02 5.11 -1.26
CA VAL A 147 30.96 4.17 -1.89
C VAL A 147 31.18 3.03 -0.90
N PRO A 148 30.70 1.80 -1.19
CA PRO A 148 30.79 0.69 -0.24
C PRO A 148 32.23 0.29 0.08
N ALA A 149 32.45 -0.21 1.30
CA ALA A 149 33.69 -0.83 1.72
C ALA A 149 34.09 -1.98 0.77
N ALA A 150 35.40 -2.16 0.59
CA ALA A 150 36.01 -3.22 -0.24
C ALA A 150 35.61 -3.22 -1.73
N LEU A 151 34.97 -2.16 -2.24
CA LEU A 151 34.52 -2.07 -3.63
C LEU A 151 35.65 -2.23 -4.66
N PHE A 152 36.85 -1.74 -4.35
CA PHE A 152 38.02 -1.75 -5.23
C PHE A 152 39.08 -2.81 -4.87
N GLY A 153 38.77 -3.72 -3.94
CA GLY A 153 39.66 -4.80 -3.53
C GLY A 153 39.33 -5.33 -2.14
N GLY A 154 39.61 -6.62 -1.93
CA GLY A 154 39.34 -7.33 -0.68
C GLY A 154 40.53 -7.44 0.29
N HIS A 155 41.77 -7.29 -0.20
CA HIS A 155 43.00 -7.39 0.61
C HIS A 155 44.14 -6.52 0.02
N PRO A 156 44.47 -5.37 0.62
CA PRO A 156 43.69 -4.70 1.68
C PRO A 156 42.31 -4.25 1.18
N ARG A 157 41.35 -4.08 2.09
CA ARG A 157 40.01 -3.58 1.75
C ARG A 157 40.10 -2.12 1.32
N LEU A 158 39.61 -1.81 0.13
CA LEU A 158 39.62 -0.46 -0.41
C LEU A 158 38.22 -0.05 -0.94
N PRO A 159 37.57 0.98 -0.36
CA PRO A 159 37.91 1.60 0.93
C PRO A 159 37.76 0.62 2.11
N ALA A 160 38.35 0.97 3.26
CA ALA A 160 38.30 0.13 4.47
C ALA A 160 36.89 0.06 5.09
N GLU A 161 36.14 1.15 4.97
CA GLU A 161 34.77 1.34 5.43
C GLU A 161 33.94 2.05 4.36
N ASP A 162 32.62 2.14 4.56
CA ASP A 162 31.73 2.85 3.65
C ASP A 162 32.08 4.35 3.64
N VAL A 163 32.35 4.87 2.46
CA VAL A 163 32.70 6.29 2.27
C VAL A 163 31.45 7.04 1.84
N ALA A 164 30.89 7.83 2.76
CA ALA A 164 29.83 8.78 2.44
C ALA A 164 30.39 9.94 1.61
N THR A 165 29.69 10.30 0.55
CA THR A 165 30.07 11.41 -0.33
C THR A 165 28.84 12.04 -0.98
N VAL A 166 29.07 13.05 -1.82
CA VAL A 166 28.06 13.59 -2.71
C VAL A 166 28.32 13.16 -4.14
N GLY A 167 27.24 13.16 -4.91
CA GLY A 167 27.23 12.73 -6.29
C GLY A 167 26.30 13.53 -7.16
N SER A 168 26.34 13.25 -8.45
CA SER A 168 25.36 13.74 -9.41
C SER A 168 24.71 12.57 -10.14
N SER A 169 23.63 12.83 -10.87
CA SER A 169 22.97 11.80 -11.66
C SER A 169 22.71 12.26 -13.09
N TYR A 170 22.90 11.35 -14.04
CA TYR A 170 22.36 11.48 -15.39
C TYR A 170 20.94 10.93 -15.38
N ARG A 171 20.01 11.73 -15.89
CA ARG A 171 18.58 11.41 -15.87
C ARG A 171 18.01 11.53 -17.28
N LEU A 172 17.19 10.56 -17.65
CA LEU A 172 16.32 10.68 -18.80
C LEU A 172 15.14 11.56 -18.37
N MET A 173 14.93 12.66 -19.07
CA MET A 173 13.88 13.63 -18.74
C MET A 173 12.92 13.78 -19.91
N ALA A 174 11.64 13.91 -19.60
CA ALA A 174 10.59 14.31 -20.52
C ALA A 174 10.15 15.74 -20.22
N ARG A 175 9.50 16.39 -21.19
CA ARG A 175 8.79 17.65 -20.91
C ARG A 175 7.61 17.38 -19.98
N ALA A 176 7.26 18.35 -19.15
CA ALA A 176 6.10 18.20 -18.26
C ALA A 176 4.75 18.10 -18.99
N ASP A 177 4.68 18.50 -20.26
CA ASP A 177 3.49 18.41 -21.11
C ASP A 177 3.35 17.06 -21.84
N LEU A 178 4.30 16.15 -21.67
CA LEU A 178 4.22 14.80 -22.23
C LEU A 178 3.05 14.06 -21.59
N SER A 179 2.25 13.34 -22.39
CA SER A 179 1.09 12.64 -21.85
C SER A 179 1.53 11.58 -20.83
N ARG A 180 0.74 11.44 -19.76
CA ARG A 180 0.98 10.48 -18.67
C ARG A 180 1.11 9.05 -19.21
N SER A 181 0.26 8.67 -20.15
CA SER A 181 0.28 7.34 -20.79
C SER A 181 1.56 7.09 -21.60
N LEU A 182 1.97 8.05 -22.43
CA LEU A 182 3.17 7.91 -23.27
C LEU A 182 4.44 7.89 -22.43
N ALA A 183 4.50 8.72 -21.39
CA ALA A 183 5.62 8.67 -20.44
C ALA A 183 5.71 7.33 -19.71
N ALA A 184 4.58 6.75 -19.31
CA ALA A 184 4.55 5.42 -18.70
C ALA A 184 5.04 4.34 -19.67
N GLU A 185 4.58 4.38 -20.93
CA GLU A 185 4.97 3.43 -21.98
C GLU A 185 6.45 3.52 -22.32
N VAL A 186 6.99 4.75 -22.46
CA VAL A 186 8.43 4.96 -22.69
C VAL A 186 9.26 4.45 -21.52
N THR A 187 8.85 4.74 -20.27
CA THR A 187 9.53 4.22 -19.08
C THR A 187 9.48 2.69 -19.06
N GLN A 188 8.31 2.09 -19.28
CA GLN A 188 8.14 0.63 -19.34
C GLN A 188 9.10 0.00 -20.36
N HIS A 189 9.10 0.47 -21.61
CA HIS A 189 9.98 -0.08 -22.64
C HIS A 189 11.47 0.09 -22.31
N LEU A 190 11.86 1.20 -21.68
CA LEU A 190 13.24 1.40 -21.25
C LEU A 190 13.68 0.32 -20.25
N PHE A 191 12.83 -0.01 -19.26
CA PHE A 191 13.16 -1.01 -18.25
C PHE A 191 13.05 -2.45 -18.79
N GLU A 192 12.08 -2.74 -19.64
CA GLU A 192 11.94 -4.03 -20.34
C GLU A 192 13.17 -4.35 -21.19
N MET A 193 13.70 -3.34 -21.90
CA MET A 193 14.87 -3.51 -22.76
C MET A 193 16.20 -3.40 -22.01
N ARG A 194 16.21 -3.06 -20.71
CA ARG A 194 17.44 -2.75 -19.95
C ARG A 194 18.50 -3.86 -20.06
N ALA A 195 18.09 -5.11 -19.86
CA ALA A 195 19.00 -6.26 -19.92
C ALA A 195 19.55 -6.49 -21.33
N ALA A 196 18.70 -6.38 -22.36
CA ALA A 196 19.14 -6.50 -23.76
C ALA A 196 20.08 -5.35 -24.16
N LEU A 197 19.83 -4.13 -23.68
CA LEU A 197 20.71 -2.98 -23.88
C LEU A 197 22.06 -3.19 -23.19
N ALA A 198 22.08 -3.83 -22.01
CA ALA A 198 23.30 -4.09 -21.26
C ALA A 198 24.29 -5.01 -22.00
N GLU A 199 23.81 -5.87 -22.91
CA GLU A 199 24.67 -6.73 -23.72
C GLU A 199 25.57 -5.95 -24.68
N THR A 200 25.11 -4.79 -25.16
CA THR A 200 25.86 -3.95 -26.12
C THR A 200 26.39 -2.67 -25.47
N VAL A 201 25.68 -2.15 -24.48
CA VAL A 201 25.99 -0.92 -23.75
C VAL A 201 25.98 -1.24 -22.26
N PRO A 202 27.11 -1.64 -21.66
CA PRO A 202 27.17 -2.04 -20.25
C PRO A 202 26.66 -0.98 -19.27
N ALA A 203 26.67 0.30 -19.65
CA ALA A 203 26.11 1.39 -18.86
C ALA A 203 24.59 1.29 -18.67
N ALA A 204 23.88 0.49 -19.46
CA ALA A 204 22.45 0.24 -19.26
C ALA A 204 22.16 -0.49 -17.94
N GLU A 205 23.12 -1.22 -17.37
CA GLU A 205 22.98 -1.80 -16.02
C GLU A 205 22.83 -0.74 -14.93
N ASP A 206 23.34 0.48 -15.14
CA ASP A 206 23.23 1.56 -14.16
C ASP A 206 21.83 2.23 -14.19
N VAL A 207 20.98 1.89 -15.18
CA VAL A 207 19.63 2.43 -15.31
C VAL A 207 18.76 1.95 -14.14
N SER A 208 18.19 2.90 -13.41
CA SER A 208 17.40 2.65 -12.22
C SER A 208 16.23 3.64 -12.11
N HIS A 209 15.21 3.26 -11.36
CA HIS A 209 14.17 4.19 -10.94
C HIS A 209 14.76 5.25 -10.00
N PRO A 210 14.25 6.50 -10.00
CA PRO A 210 14.62 7.47 -8.98
C PRO A 210 14.13 6.99 -7.61
N ASP A 211 14.91 7.24 -6.56
CA ASP A 211 14.50 6.94 -5.18
C ASP A 211 13.51 8.02 -4.70
N TYR A 212 12.40 7.60 -4.10
CA TYR A 212 11.40 8.46 -3.46
C TYR A 212 10.70 7.68 -2.33
N GLU A 213 10.24 8.37 -1.28
CA GLU A 213 9.51 7.75 -0.17
C GLU A 213 8.01 7.69 -0.47
N ASP A 214 7.42 8.84 -0.85
CA ASP A 214 6.01 8.94 -1.21
C ASP A 214 5.83 9.58 -2.61
N THR A 215 4.69 9.30 -3.25
CA THR A 215 4.33 9.90 -4.55
C THR A 215 4.21 11.44 -4.50
N ALA A 216 3.86 12.00 -3.33
CA ALA A 216 3.87 13.44 -3.10
C ALA A 216 5.31 14.00 -3.15
N ASP A 217 6.28 13.28 -2.60
CA ASP A 217 7.69 13.65 -2.64
C ASP A 217 8.27 13.47 -4.04
N ALA A 218 7.84 12.43 -4.77
CA ALA A 218 8.26 12.19 -6.16
C ALA A 218 7.95 13.38 -7.09
N THR A 219 6.80 14.03 -6.90
CA THR A 219 6.38 15.17 -7.75
C THR A 219 6.84 16.53 -7.23
N SER A 220 7.15 16.66 -5.94
CA SER A 220 7.62 17.90 -5.30
C SER A 220 9.14 17.93 -5.06
N ALA A 221 9.84 16.85 -5.37
CA ALA A 221 11.29 16.76 -5.27
C ALA A 221 11.99 17.86 -6.08
N ARG A 222 13.21 18.21 -5.65
CA ARG A 222 14.11 19.13 -6.36
C ARG A 222 14.34 18.73 -7.82
N LEU A 223 14.25 17.42 -8.10
CA LEU A 223 14.27 16.83 -9.43
C LEU A 223 12.98 16.01 -9.59
N PRO A 224 11.86 16.66 -9.97
CA PRO A 224 10.55 16.02 -9.96
C PRO A 224 10.47 14.88 -10.98
N ILE A 225 9.68 13.86 -10.66
CA ILE A 225 9.44 12.68 -11.49
C ILE A 225 8.17 12.90 -12.32
N HIS A 226 8.17 12.42 -13.56
CA HIS A 226 7.01 12.51 -14.42
C HIS A 226 5.87 11.63 -13.87
N PRO A 227 4.61 12.10 -13.76
CA PRO A 227 3.51 11.32 -13.22
C PRO A 227 3.29 9.97 -13.92
N GLY A 228 3.56 9.91 -15.24
CA GLY A 228 3.50 8.67 -16.00
C GLY A 228 4.60 7.66 -15.64
N ALA A 229 5.80 8.12 -15.26
CA ALA A 229 6.84 7.23 -14.78
C ALA A 229 6.50 6.69 -13.38
N ILE A 230 5.91 7.53 -12.52
CA ILE A 230 5.39 7.10 -11.21
C ILE A 230 4.35 5.98 -11.39
N ASP A 231 3.39 6.14 -12.32
CA ASP A 231 2.38 5.09 -12.59
C ASP A 231 2.98 3.73 -12.95
N TYR A 232 4.12 3.74 -13.65
CA TYR A 232 4.83 2.52 -13.99
C TYR A 232 5.47 1.91 -12.74
N TYR A 233 6.20 2.70 -11.94
CA TYR A 233 6.88 2.23 -10.73
C TYR A 233 5.90 1.73 -9.66
N GLU A 234 4.80 2.44 -9.42
CA GLU A 234 3.77 2.03 -8.46
C GLU A 234 3.07 0.73 -8.87
N ARG A 235 2.86 0.52 -10.18
CA ARG A 235 2.24 -0.72 -10.69
C ARG A 235 3.10 -1.95 -10.40
N GLU A 236 4.41 -1.79 -10.36
CA GLU A 236 5.37 -2.87 -10.11
C GLU A 236 5.67 -3.07 -8.61
N GLN A 237 5.37 -2.07 -7.76
CA GLN A 237 5.64 -2.10 -6.31
C GLN A 237 4.46 -2.60 -5.46
N GLU A 238 3.20 -2.40 -5.85
CA GLU A 238 2.08 -2.83 -4.99
C GLU A 238 1.85 -4.35 -5.04
N THR A 239 1.99 -5.03 -3.89
CA THR A 239 1.41 -6.36 -3.73
C THR A 239 -0.12 -6.27 -3.77
N PHE A 240 -0.82 -7.31 -4.25
CA PHE A 240 -2.30 -7.29 -4.39
C PHE A 240 -3.02 -6.84 -3.10
N ILE A 241 -2.45 -7.12 -1.93
CA ILE A 241 -3.02 -6.75 -0.64
C ILE A 241 -2.87 -5.26 -0.36
N GLU A 242 -1.71 -4.66 -0.62
CA GLU A 242 -1.47 -3.22 -0.42
C GLU A 242 -2.38 -2.37 -1.32
N ARG A 243 -2.54 -2.76 -2.59
CA ARG A 243 -3.41 -2.05 -3.54
C ARG A 243 -4.87 -1.97 -3.12
N TYR A 244 -5.38 -3.03 -2.47
CA TYR A 244 -6.80 -3.15 -2.14
C TYR A 244 -7.09 -3.01 -0.64
N GLU A 245 -6.10 -2.73 0.20
CA GLU A 245 -6.24 -2.60 1.66
C GLU A 245 -7.39 -1.66 2.04
N SER A 246 -7.41 -0.46 1.44
CA SER A 246 -8.45 0.54 1.68
C SER A 246 -9.85 0.06 1.29
N TRP A 247 -9.96 -0.69 0.18
CA TRP A 247 -11.25 -1.22 -0.29
C TRP A 247 -11.73 -2.40 0.56
N ILE A 248 -10.81 -3.25 1.01
CA ILE A 248 -11.07 -4.37 1.90
C ILE A 248 -11.62 -3.84 3.23
N TYR A 249 -10.99 -2.82 3.83
CA TYR A 249 -11.50 -2.20 5.06
C TYR A 249 -12.85 -1.51 4.85
N LEU A 250 -13.03 -0.79 3.73
CA LEU A 250 -14.30 -0.14 3.43
C LEU A 250 -15.44 -1.16 3.33
N VAL A 251 -15.22 -2.27 2.62
CA VAL A 251 -16.20 -3.36 2.49
C VAL A 251 -16.43 -4.05 3.84
N ALA A 252 -15.41 -4.25 4.66
CA ALA A 252 -15.56 -4.84 5.99
C ALA A 252 -16.39 -3.95 6.92
N ILE A 253 -16.13 -2.64 6.95
CA ILE A 253 -16.85 -1.67 7.77
C ILE A 253 -18.29 -1.50 7.28
N LEU A 254 -18.50 -1.28 5.99
CA LEU A 254 -19.84 -1.13 5.41
C LEU A 254 -20.64 -2.42 5.50
N GLY A 255 -20.01 -3.57 5.23
CA GLY A 255 -20.62 -4.89 5.35
C GLY A 255 -21.05 -5.20 6.78
N GLY A 256 -20.20 -4.91 7.76
CA GLY A 256 -20.52 -5.05 9.18
C GLY A 256 -21.64 -4.12 9.64
N GLY A 257 -21.63 -2.86 9.19
CA GLY A 257 -22.67 -1.88 9.48
C GLY A 257 -24.03 -2.27 8.90
N LEU A 258 -24.08 -2.57 7.60
CA LEU A 258 -25.30 -2.99 6.91
C LEU A 258 -25.88 -4.29 7.47
N GLY A 259 -25.02 -5.26 7.79
CA GLY A 259 -25.42 -6.51 8.44
C GLY A 259 -26.07 -6.28 9.81
N SER A 260 -25.49 -5.37 10.60
CA SER A 260 -26.01 -5.00 11.93
C SER A 260 -27.36 -4.28 11.84
N THR A 261 -27.51 -3.34 10.91
CA THR A 261 -28.79 -2.65 10.67
C THR A 261 -29.87 -3.62 10.21
N ALA A 262 -29.55 -4.52 9.27
CA ALA A 262 -30.50 -5.53 8.80
C ALA A 262 -30.93 -6.48 9.93
N ALA A 263 -29.99 -6.86 10.81
CA ALA A 263 -30.29 -7.67 11.99
C ALA A 263 -31.22 -6.95 12.98
N TRP A 264 -30.95 -5.69 13.28
CA TRP A 264 -31.78 -4.86 14.14
C TRP A 264 -33.19 -4.66 13.56
N VAL A 265 -33.32 -4.36 12.26
CA VAL A 265 -34.63 -4.21 11.59
C VAL A 265 -35.44 -5.50 11.69
N ARG A 266 -34.82 -6.65 11.40
CA ARG A 266 -35.48 -7.96 11.51
C ARG A 266 -35.97 -8.23 12.93
N GLN A 267 -35.14 -7.91 13.93
CA GLN A 267 -35.49 -8.06 15.35
C GLN A 267 -36.64 -7.13 15.75
N ARG A 268 -36.62 -5.86 15.29
CA ARG A 268 -37.66 -4.88 15.56
C ARG A 268 -39.00 -5.28 14.95
N LEU A 269 -39.00 -5.74 13.71
CA LEU A 269 -40.19 -6.28 13.03
C LEU A 269 -40.72 -7.55 13.71
N GLY A 270 -39.83 -8.39 14.25
CA GLY A 270 -40.21 -9.56 15.05
C GLY A 270 -40.93 -9.20 16.36
N ARG A 271 -40.46 -8.16 17.07
CA ARG A 271 -41.06 -7.71 18.35
C ARG A 271 -42.50 -7.22 18.18
N ILE A 272 -42.77 -6.36 17.19
CA ILE A 272 -44.11 -5.81 16.93
C ILE A 272 -45.11 -6.92 16.55
N ARG A 273 -44.64 -8.04 15.99
CA ARG A 273 -45.48 -9.17 15.59
C ARG A 273 -45.79 -10.12 16.75
N ARG A 274 -44.93 -10.22 17.77
CA ARG A 274 -45.17 -11.07 18.96
C ARG A 274 -46.25 -10.50 19.89
N GLU A 275 -46.39 -9.18 20.01
CA GLU A 275 -47.43 -8.52 20.82
C GLU A 275 -48.86 -8.98 20.47
N ARG A 276 -49.15 -9.28 19.20
CA ARG A 276 -50.50 -9.74 18.78
C ARG A 276 -50.85 -11.16 19.23
N ILE A 277 -49.86 -12.04 19.38
CA ILE A 277 -50.08 -13.43 19.79
C ILE A 277 -50.24 -13.51 21.32
N GLU A 278 -49.50 -12.68 22.05
CA GLU A 278 -49.62 -12.57 23.51
C GLU A 278 -50.98 -11.99 23.93
N VAL A 279 -51.49 -10.98 23.21
CA VAL A 279 -52.82 -10.41 23.46
C VAL A 279 -53.95 -11.42 23.20
N ALA A 280 -53.88 -12.20 22.11
CA ALA A 280 -54.86 -13.25 21.83
C ALA A 280 -54.86 -14.35 22.90
N THR A 281 -53.66 -14.74 23.37
CA THR A 281 -53.52 -15.77 24.42
C THR A 281 -54.03 -15.25 25.78
N ALA A 282 -53.74 -13.99 26.12
CA ALA A 282 -54.23 -13.36 27.34
C ALA A 282 -55.76 -13.25 27.35
N ARG A 283 -56.38 -12.89 26.22
CA ARG A 283 -57.84 -12.79 26.11
C ARG A 283 -58.54 -14.14 26.25
N LEU A 284 -57.95 -15.23 25.74
CA LEU A 284 -58.46 -16.58 25.94
C LEU A 284 -58.43 -17.03 27.41
N LEU A 285 -57.42 -16.61 28.18
CA LEU A 285 -57.35 -16.87 29.62
C LEU A 285 -58.40 -16.07 30.40
N GLU A 286 -58.65 -14.83 29.98
CA GLU A 286 -59.66 -13.94 30.55
C GLU A 286 -61.08 -14.49 30.32
N LEU A 287 -61.41 -14.87 29.08
CA LEU A 287 -62.70 -15.48 28.73
C LEU A 287 -62.97 -16.77 29.51
N ARG A 288 -61.93 -17.57 29.79
CA ARG A 288 -62.03 -18.79 30.62
C ARG A 288 -62.37 -18.48 32.08
N SER A 289 -61.88 -17.37 32.62
CA SER A 289 -62.22 -16.92 33.97
C SER A 289 -63.68 -16.49 34.05
N ASP A 290 -64.14 -15.74 33.05
CA ASP A 290 -65.50 -15.19 33.03
C ASP A 290 -66.55 -16.29 32.82
N ALA A 291 -66.27 -17.28 31.97
CA ALA A 291 -67.16 -18.42 31.73
C ALA A 291 -67.39 -19.30 32.97
N ARG A 292 -66.53 -19.22 34.00
CA ARG A 292 -66.74 -19.95 35.26
C ARG A 292 -67.73 -19.25 36.20
N ARG A 293 -67.99 -17.96 35.98
CA ARG A 293 -68.84 -17.13 36.85
C ARG A 293 -70.17 -16.76 36.20
N GLU A 294 -70.30 -16.93 34.89
CA GLU A 294 -71.51 -16.65 34.13
C GLU A 294 -72.55 -17.80 34.27
N THR A 295 -73.82 -17.43 34.38
CA THR A 295 -74.98 -18.34 34.55
C THR A 295 -76.12 -17.98 33.58
N ASP A 296 -75.77 -17.36 32.45
CA ASP A 296 -76.71 -16.98 31.39
C ASP A 296 -76.38 -17.79 30.12
N PRO A 297 -77.29 -18.66 29.64
CA PRO A 297 -77.01 -19.59 28.56
C PRO A 297 -76.72 -18.90 27.22
N GLU A 298 -77.39 -17.78 26.89
CA GLU A 298 -77.13 -17.04 25.65
C GLU A 298 -75.73 -16.39 25.65
N ARG A 299 -75.26 -15.96 26.82
CA ARG A 299 -73.90 -15.43 26.97
C ARG A 299 -72.84 -16.51 26.87
N LEU A 300 -73.10 -17.70 27.42
CA LEU A 300 -72.19 -18.84 27.31
C LEU A 300 -72.03 -19.32 25.86
N GLU A 301 -73.09 -19.30 25.05
CA GLU A 301 -73.03 -19.60 23.61
C GLU A 301 -72.24 -18.56 22.83
N ASN A 302 -72.44 -17.27 23.11
CA ASN A 302 -71.66 -16.19 22.50
C ASN A 302 -70.16 -16.30 22.83
N MET A 303 -69.82 -16.64 24.09
CA MET A 303 -68.43 -16.89 24.48
C MET A 303 -67.85 -18.13 23.80
N ALA A 304 -68.66 -19.17 23.54
CA ALA A 304 -68.23 -20.34 22.78
C ALA A 304 -67.86 -19.97 21.33
N GLY A 305 -68.67 -19.13 20.68
CA GLY A 305 -68.40 -18.60 19.34
C GLY A 305 -67.11 -17.78 19.29
N GLU A 306 -66.88 -16.91 20.28
CA GLU A 306 -65.65 -16.10 20.36
C GLU A 306 -64.39 -16.96 20.52
N VAL A 307 -64.45 -18.07 21.27
CA VAL A 307 -63.34 -19.04 21.37
C VAL A 307 -63.07 -19.73 20.03
N GLU A 308 -64.12 -20.07 19.27
CA GLU A 308 -63.96 -20.72 17.96
C GLU A 308 -63.38 -19.78 16.91
N ASP A 309 -63.80 -18.52 16.90
CA ASP A 309 -63.24 -17.49 16.02
C ASP A 309 -61.75 -17.22 16.33
N LEU A 310 -61.40 -17.15 17.62
CA LEU A 310 -60.01 -17.01 18.05
C LEU A 310 -59.17 -18.24 17.68
N ALA A 311 -59.69 -19.45 17.86
CA ALA A 311 -59.05 -20.69 17.43
C ALA A 311 -58.83 -20.72 15.91
N GLY A 312 -59.82 -20.28 15.14
CA GLY A 312 -59.74 -20.15 13.68
C GLY A 312 -58.68 -19.15 13.23
N SER A 313 -58.55 -18.02 13.92
CA SER A 313 -57.52 -17.00 13.67
C SER A 313 -56.10 -17.54 13.94
N ILE A 314 -55.92 -18.26 15.06
CA ILE A 314 -54.63 -18.87 15.42
C ILE A 314 -54.24 -19.97 14.42
N ALA A 315 -55.18 -20.81 13.99
CA ALA A 315 -54.93 -21.85 12.99
C ALA A 315 -54.53 -21.27 11.61
N ARG A 316 -55.22 -20.21 11.16
CA ARG A 316 -54.86 -19.48 9.92
C ARG A 316 -53.48 -18.83 10.01
N HIS A 317 -53.06 -18.42 11.21
CA HIS A 317 -51.73 -17.89 11.45
C HIS A 317 -50.64 -18.97 11.39
N ALA A 318 -50.91 -20.14 11.97
CA ALA A 318 -49.99 -21.28 12.01
C ALA A 318 -49.71 -21.89 10.62
N LEU A 319 -50.73 -21.99 9.78
CA LEU A 319 -50.60 -22.58 8.43
C LEU A 319 -49.81 -21.71 7.46
N ASN A 320 -49.83 -20.39 7.65
CA ASN A 320 -49.20 -19.46 6.72
C ASN A 320 -47.73 -19.12 7.08
N ARG A 321 -47.20 -19.53 8.25
CA ARG A 321 -45.84 -19.13 8.70
C ARG A 321 -45.15 -20.14 9.64
N PRO A 322 -43.79 -20.23 9.59
CA PRO A 322 -43.01 -21.05 10.51
C PRO A 322 -43.13 -20.49 11.93
N THR A 323 -43.98 -21.12 12.74
CA THR A 323 -44.24 -20.74 14.12
C THR A 323 -43.50 -21.71 15.04
N GLU A 324 -42.89 -21.22 16.14
CA GLU A 324 -42.17 -22.07 17.10
C GLU A 324 -43.10 -23.18 17.64
N ALA A 325 -42.68 -24.44 17.59
CA ALA A 325 -43.53 -25.59 17.99
C ALA A 325 -44.05 -25.47 19.45
N ARG A 326 -43.31 -24.78 20.32
CA ARG A 326 -43.68 -24.55 21.72
C ARG A 326 -44.86 -23.59 21.88
N THR A 327 -44.96 -22.55 21.05
CA THR A 327 -46.07 -21.56 21.15
C THR A 327 -47.37 -22.14 20.58
N LEU A 328 -47.28 -22.96 19.53
CA LEU A 328 -48.44 -23.70 19.01
C LEU A 328 -48.99 -24.71 20.03
N GLY A 329 -48.11 -25.45 20.72
CA GLY A 329 -48.52 -26.39 21.76
C GLY A 329 -49.26 -25.73 22.93
N ALA A 330 -48.80 -24.55 23.38
CA ALA A 330 -49.46 -23.80 24.44
C ALA A 330 -50.84 -23.26 24.01
N ALA A 331 -50.97 -22.77 22.77
CA ALA A 331 -52.23 -22.28 22.24
C ALA A 331 -53.28 -23.39 22.10
N THR A 332 -52.90 -24.57 21.59
CA THR A 332 -53.81 -25.72 21.48
C THR A 332 -54.32 -26.16 22.85
N LEU A 333 -53.43 -26.26 23.85
CA LEU A 333 -53.80 -26.61 25.22
C LEU A 333 -54.79 -25.59 25.82
N ALA A 334 -54.59 -24.29 25.56
CA ALA A 334 -55.46 -23.23 26.05
C ALA A 334 -56.86 -23.28 25.39
N ILE A 335 -56.94 -23.54 24.08
CA ILE A 335 -58.19 -23.69 23.34
C ILE A 335 -58.99 -24.88 23.87
N ASP A 336 -58.35 -26.04 24.06
CA ASP A 336 -59.01 -27.24 24.59
C ASP A 336 -59.49 -27.04 26.03
N ALA A 337 -58.69 -26.35 26.85
CA ALA A 337 -59.06 -26.01 28.23
C ALA A 337 -60.26 -25.04 28.29
N ALA A 338 -60.37 -24.09 27.37
CA ALA A 338 -61.50 -23.16 27.27
C ALA A 338 -62.77 -23.89 26.81
N ARG A 339 -62.71 -24.64 25.70
CA ARG A 339 -63.83 -25.44 25.18
C ARG A 339 -64.39 -26.41 26.22
N SER A 340 -63.51 -27.12 26.95
CA SER A 340 -63.93 -28.08 27.98
C SER A 340 -64.59 -27.42 29.19
N THR A 341 -64.29 -26.15 29.47
CA THR A 341 -64.89 -25.40 30.58
C THR A 341 -66.27 -24.88 30.17
N ILE A 342 -66.39 -24.28 28.98
CA ILE A 342 -67.66 -23.79 28.45
C ILE A 342 -68.66 -24.94 28.25
N ARG A 343 -68.22 -26.06 27.65
CA ARG A 343 -69.08 -27.25 27.49
C ARG A 343 -69.59 -27.80 28.82
N ARG A 344 -68.78 -27.76 29.88
CA ARG A 344 -69.21 -28.17 31.23
C ARG A 344 -70.18 -27.17 31.87
N ALA A 345 -70.02 -25.87 31.60
CA ALA A 345 -70.94 -24.84 32.08
C ALA A 345 -72.31 -24.95 31.40
N ILE A 346 -72.35 -25.12 30.07
CA ILE A 346 -73.59 -25.31 29.29
C ILE A 346 -74.33 -26.59 29.73
N VAL A 347 -73.61 -27.71 29.90
CA VAL A 347 -74.22 -28.97 30.38
C VAL A 347 -74.73 -28.85 31.82
N ARG A 348 -74.16 -27.96 32.63
CA ARG A 348 -74.62 -27.70 34.00
C ARG A 348 -75.96 -26.95 34.03
N GLU A 349 -76.29 -26.17 33.00
CA GLU A 349 -77.56 -25.43 32.88
C GLU A 349 -78.63 -26.17 32.06
N GLY A 350 -78.25 -27.08 31.17
CA GLY A 350 -79.14 -27.73 30.20
C GLY A 350 -79.99 -28.94 30.67
N TYR A 351 -80.45 -29.02 31.92
CA TYR A 351 -81.50 -29.97 32.32
C TYR A 351 -82.55 -29.27 33.21
N PRO A 352 -83.82 -29.21 32.74
CA PRO A 352 -84.72 -30.33 33.02
C PRO A 352 -85.67 -30.78 31.86
N SER A 353 -85.75 -32.11 31.72
CA SER A 353 -86.90 -32.99 31.38
C SER A 353 -87.64 -32.96 30.02
N LEU A 354 -87.63 -34.16 29.39
CA LEU A 354 -88.73 -34.90 28.72
C LEU A 354 -88.94 -34.79 27.18
N ASN A 355 -88.49 -35.87 26.53
CA ASN A 355 -89.26 -36.82 25.70
C ASN A 355 -89.81 -36.46 24.31
N ASP A 356 -89.70 -37.48 23.44
CA ASP A 356 -90.51 -37.87 22.28
C ASP A 356 -90.22 -37.30 20.86
N GLN A 357 -89.84 -38.25 19.98
CA GLN A 357 -90.37 -38.54 18.61
C GLN A 357 -90.30 -37.42 17.55
N ALA A 358 -90.05 -37.64 16.28
CA ALA A 358 -89.68 -38.77 15.45
C ALA A 358 -89.28 -38.17 14.07
N SER A 359 -88.51 -38.97 13.34
CA SER A 359 -88.22 -38.92 11.88
C SER A 359 -89.52 -38.84 11.02
N PRO A 360 -89.53 -38.92 9.67
CA PRO A 360 -88.41 -39.15 8.72
C PRO A 360 -88.57 -38.43 7.33
N LEU A 361 -87.73 -38.87 6.39
CA LEU A 361 -87.95 -39.04 4.93
C LEU A 361 -87.44 -37.92 4.02
N ASP A 362 -86.89 -38.19 2.83
CA ASP A 362 -86.22 -39.34 2.19
C ASP A 362 -85.90 -38.86 0.75
N VAL A 363 -85.28 -39.73 -0.07
CA VAL A 363 -85.17 -39.67 -1.55
C VAL A 363 -83.98 -38.83 -2.06
N CYS A 364 -82.81 -39.36 -2.46
CA CYS A 364 -82.44 -40.51 -3.33
C CYS A 364 -82.67 -40.28 -4.83
N PHE A 365 -81.60 -40.01 -5.59
CA PHE A 365 -81.31 -40.54 -6.94
C PHE A 365 -79.89 -40.04 -7.34
N GLN A 366 -78.85 -40.88 -7.45
CA GLN A 366 -78.47 -41.74 -8.60
C GLN A 366 -78.46 -40.97 -9.94
N ASP A 367 -77.47 -41.08 -10.83
CA ASP A 367 -76.58 -42.20 -11.08
C ASP A 367 -75.41 -41.81 -12.01
N THR A 368 -74.31 -42.57 -11.91
CA THR A 368 -73.35 -43.03 -12.95
C THR A 368 -72.86 -42.09 -14.08
N SER A 369 -71.61 -42.12 -14.56
CA SER A 369 -70.81 -43.25 -15.04
C SER A 369 -69.49 -42.62 -15.56
N LYS A 370 -68.28 -43.03 -15.13
CA LYS A 370 -67.34 -43.95 -15.83
C LYS A 370 -67.06 -43.58 -17.31
N ASN A 371 -65.87 -43.75 -17.87
CA ASN A 371 -64.63 -44.45 -17.54
C ASN A 371 -63.56 -43.86 -18.51
N GLY A 372 -62.24 -44.00 -18.31
CA GLY A 372 -61.54 -45.29 -18.33
C GLY A 372 -61.36 -45.75 -19.76
#